data_AF-A0A8S3SFB3-F1
#
_entry.id   AF-A0A8S3SFB3-F1
#
_cell.length_a   1.000
_cell.length_b   1.000
_cell.length_c   1.000
_cell.angle_alpha   90.00
_cell.angle_beta   90.00
_cell.angle_gamma   90.00
#
_symmetry.space_group_name_H-M   'P 1'
#
loop_
_entity.id
_entity.type
_entity.pdbx_description
1 polymer ?
#
loop_
_entity_poly.entity_id
_entity_poly.type
_entity_poly.pdbx_seq_one_letter_code
_entity_poly.pdbx_strand_id
1 'polypeptide(L)'
;MRLETKGCILNTRLEEKASGFGKRDIKGTYLRITLGQRLGKSPGVPYVLEIWPKGHYSPVHNHGNANAIIKVLFGSIHFMIYNKHVCATDSKPLKEFSAMKGDITWVDRNWYQTHKLINKSNDLCASIQCYNYDLEDKTHWPYFDYISNNENMAEFMPDSDFGFREMHENLVMEYKGRSNK
;
A
#
# COMPACT_ATOMS: atom_id res chain seq x y z
N MET A 1 -5.83 13.67 10.64
CA MET A 1 -6.51 13.00 9.51
C MET A 1 -7.49 11.98 10.10
N ARG A 2 -8.77 11.97 9.70
CA ARG A 2 -9.81 11.14 10.34
C ARG A 2 -10.00 9.80 9.62
N LEU A 3 -9.16 8.82 9.97
CA LEU A 3 -9.18 7.48 9.35
C LEU A 3 -10.14 6.51 10.05
N GLU A 4 -10.45 6.76 11.32
CA GLU A 4 -11.29 5.86 12.15
C GLU A 4 -12.71 6.42 12.40
N THR A 5 -12.98 7.65 11.98
CA THR A 5 -14.29 8.28 12.19
C THR A 5 -15.24 7.89 11.07
N LYS A 6 -16.27 7.09 11.41
CA LYS A 6 -17.30 6.65 10.46
C LYS A 6 -17.92 7.81 9.69
N GLY A 7 -18.10 7.60 8.38
CA GLY A 7 -18.68 8.57 7.45
C GLY A 7 -17.76 9.75 7.08
N CYS A 8 -16.51 9.79 7.57
CA CYS A 8 -15.50 10.70 7.05
C CYS A 8 -14.89 10.09 5.77
N ILE A 9 -14.50 10.92 4.81
CA ILE A 9 -14.23 10.48 3.43
C ILE A 9 -13.18 9.37 3.33
N LEU A 10 -12.09 9.48 4.10
CA LEU A 10 -11.02 8.49 4.09
C LEU A 10 -11.44 7.18 4.75
N ASN A 11 -12.24 7.25 5.82
CA ASN A 11 -12.78 6.08 6.47
C ASN A 11 -13.77 5.33 5.55
N THR A 12 -14.67 6.06 4.89
CA THR A 12 -15.61 5.48 3.91
C THR A 12 -14.87 4.75 2.79
N ARG A 13 -13.79 5.34 2.25
CA ARG A 13 -12.99 4.67 1.22
C ARG A 13 -12.30 3.40 1.74
N LEU A 14 -11.80 3.38 2.99
CA LEU A 14 -11.28 2.16 3.60
C LEU A 14 -12.38 1.08 3.75
N GLU A 15 -13.59 1.47 4.14
CA GLU A 15 -14.73 0.55 4.29
C GLU A 15 -15.16 -0.08 2.95
N GLU A 16 -15.14 0.69 1.86
CA GLU A 16 -15.40 0.22 0.48
C GLU A 16 -14.38 -0.83 0.05
N LYS A 17 -13.10 -0.62 0.39
CA LYS A 17 -11.99 -1.50 0.01
C LYS A 17 -11.89 -2.79 0.80
N ALA A 18 -12.58 -2.92 1.92
CA ALA A 18 -12.35 -4.03 2.85
C ALA A 18 -12.62 -5.42 2.25
N SER A 19 -13.32 -5.53 1.10
CA SER A 19 -13.49 -6.80 0.38
C SER A 19 -12.51 -6.99 -0.80
N GLY A 20 -11.52 -6.11 -0.96
CA GLY A 20 -10.64 -6.06 -2.13
C GLY A 20 -9.66 -7.23 -2.28
N PHE A 21 -9.41 -7.98 -1.22
CA PHE A 21 -8.50 -9.14 -1.21
C PHE A 21 -9.19 -10.46 -0.85
N GLY A 22 -10.50 -10.55 -1.13
CA GLY A 22 -11.34 -11.73 -0.85
C GLY A 22 -12.37 -11.46 0.24
N LYS A 23 -12.36 -12.26 1.31
CA LYS A 23 -13.28 -12.04 2.44
C LYS A 23 -13.09 -10.64 3.02
N ARG A 24 -14.21 -9.99 3.37
CA ARG A 24 -14.20 -8.67 4.00
C ARG A 24 -13.29 -8.63 5.23
N ASP A 25 -12.26 -7.79 5.17
CA ASP A 25 -11.37 -7.44 6.27
C ASP A 25 -10.97 -5.97 6.17
N ILE A 26 -11.42 -5.17 7.14
CA ILE A 26 -11.09 -3.74 7.19
C ILE A 26 -9.61 -3.51 7.46
N LYS A 27 -8.93 -4.37 8.24
CA LYS A 27 -7.51 -4.17 8.55
C LYS A 27 -6.63 -4.54 7.36
N GLY A 28 -7.08 -5.43 6.48
CA GLY A 28 -6.44 -5.71 5.20
C GLY A 28 -6.58 -4.59 4.17
N THR A 29 -6.63 -3.32 4.59
CA THR A 29 -6.76 -2.15 3.70
C THR A 29 -5.77 -1.07 4.06
N TYR A 30 -5.48 -0.18 3.13
CA TYR A 30 -4.72 1.06 3.33
C TYR A 30 -5.09 1.99 2.17
N LEU A 31 -4.74 3.27 2.26
CA LEU A 31 -5.01 4.23 1.18
C LEU A 31 -3.77 4.40 0.31
N ARG A 32 -3.94 4.40 -1.02
CA ARG A 32 -2.95 4.71 -2.05
C ARG A 32 -3.35 6.02 -2.72
N ILE A 33 -2.55 7.06 -2.55
CA ILE A 33 -2.83 8.41 -3.06
C ILE A 33 -1.81 8.76 -4.14
N THR A 34 -2.29 9.05 -5.34
CA THR A 34 -1.42 9.41 -6.47
C THR A 34 -0.77 10.78 -6.26
N LEU A 35 0.56 10.83 -6.34
CA LEU A 35 1.37 12.05 -6.23
C LEU A 35 1.88 12.58 -7.59
N GLY A 36 1.60 11.89 -8.69
CA GLY A 36 2.14 12.24 -10.00
C GLY A 36 1.33 11.68 -11.16
N GLN A 37 1.94 11.67 -12.35
CA GLN A 37 1.29 11.16 -13.56
C GLN A 37 1.65 9.69 -13.80
N ARG A 38 0.76 8.97 -14.48
CA ARG A 38 1.03 7.62 -14.98
C ARG A 38 1.95 7.72 -16.20
N LEU A 39 3.20 7.32 -16.05
CA LEU A 39 4.22 7.41 -17.10
C LEU A 39 4.41 6.11 -17.90
N GLY A 40 3.69 5.04 -17.56
CA GLY A 40 3.79 3.74 -18.21
C GLY A 40 5.10 2.98 -17.92
N LYS A 41 5.87 3.44 -16.92
CA LYS A 41 7.16 2.85 -16.55
C LYS A 41 7.12 2.04 -15.26
N SER A 42 5.93 1.76 -14.73
CA SER A 42 5.73 0.93 -13.54
C SER A 42 4.36 0.26 -13.61
N PRO A 43 4.10 -0.75 -12.75
CA PRO A 43 2.74 -1.17 -12.45
C PRO A 43 1.96 0.04 -11.92
N GLY A 44 0.76 0.29 -12.47
CA GLY A 44 -0.09 1.41 -12.05
C GLY A 44 0.57 2.80 -12.13
N VAL A 45 0.45 3.57 -11.05
CA VAL A 45 1.02 4.92 -10.90
C VAL A 45 2.40 4.84 -10.21
N PRO A 46 3.45 5.48 -10.75
CA PRO A 46 4.81 5.31 -10.24
C PRO A 46 5.03 5.94 -8.86
N TYR A 47 4.30 6.99 -8.50
CA TYR A 47 4.50 7.72 -7.23
C TYR A 47 3.22 7.73 -6.41
N VAL A 48 3.23 7.03 -5.28
CA VAL A 48 2.07 6.93 -4.39
C VAL A 48 2.45 7.26 -2.95
N LEU A 49 1.62 8.07 -2.30
CA LEU A 49 1.59 8.20 -0.86
C LEU A 49 0.67 7.11 -0.33
N GLU A 50 1.20 6.25 0.51
CA GLU A 50 0.40 5.28 1.23
C GLU A 50 0.15 5.72 2.66
N ILE A 51 -1.10 5.62 3.08
CA ILE A 51 -1.55 5.96 4.42
C ILE A 51 -2.12 4.70 5.06
N TRP A 52 -1.50 4.29 6.16
CA TRP A 52 -1.76 3.06 6.89
C TRP A 52 -2.39 3.41 8.23
N PRO A 53 -3.71 3.20 8.43
CA PRO A 53 -4.30 3.35 9.75
C PRO A 53 -3.71 2.35 10.76
N LYS A 54 -3.98 2.56 12.04
CA LYS A 54 -3.51 1.70 13.13
C LYS A 54 -3.93 0.24 12.89
N GLY A 55 -2.97 -0.68 12.92
CA GLY A 55 -3.22 -2.12 12.79
C GLY A 55 -3.57 -2.59 11.38
N HIS A 56 -3.52 -1.69 10.38
CA HIS A 56 -3.79 -2.04 8.99
C HIS A 56 -2.58 -2.69 8.32
N TYR A 57 -2.82 -3.50 7.29
CA TYR A 57 -1.81 -4.33 6.64
C TYR A 57 -2.13 -4.64 5.17
N SER A 58 -1.12 -5.09 4.42
CA SER A 58 -1.25 -5.58 3.04
C SER A 58 -1.36 -7.12 3.00
N PRO A 59 -1.87 -7.74 1.93
CA PRO A 59 -1.58 -9.15 1.71
C PRO A 59 -0.06 -9.39 1.54
N VAL A 60 0.35 -10.66 1.57
CA VAL A 60 1.66 -11.04 1.03
C VAL A 60 1.58 -10.83 -0.47
N HIS A 61 2.41 -9.94 -1.00
CA HIS A 61 2.36 -9.54 -2.41
C HIS A 61 3.75 -9.29 -2.97
N ASN A 62 3.78 -9.19 -4.29
CA ASN A 62 4.96 -9.05 -5.11
C ASN A 62 4.67 -7.95 -6.18
N HIS A 63 5.70 -7.24 -6.64
CA HIS A 63 5.58 -6.07 -7.52
C HIS A 63 5.78 -6.36 -9.02
N GLY A 64 5.60 -7.60 -9.49
CA GLY A 64 5.69 -7.90 -10.93
C GLY A 64 7.07 -7.63 -11.55
N ASN A 65 8.14 -7.86 -10.77
CA ASN A 65 9.54 -7.52 -11.09
C ASN A 65 9.87 -6.02 -11.16
N ALA A 66 8.93 -5.13 -10.82
CA ALA A 66 9.24 -3.71 -10.69
C ALA A 66 10.14 -3.46 -9.49
N ASN A 67 11.06 -2.51 -9.67
CA ASN A 67 11.89 -1.95 -8.62
C ASN A 67 11.08 -0.92 -7.83
N ALA A 68 11.31 -0.83 -6.52
CA ALA A 68 10.63 0.15 -5.68
C ALA A 68 11.57 0.78 -4.65
N ILE A 69 11.32 2.05 -4.33
CA ILE A 69 11.86 2.71 -3.14
C ILE A 69 10.69 3.04 -2.22
N ILE A 70 10.83 2.75 -0.93
CA ILE A 70 9.83 3.06 0.09
C ILE A 70 10.47 3.95 1.14
N LYS A 71 9.99 5.18 1.27
CA LYS A 71 10.42 6.13 2.29
C LYS A 71 9.32 6.35 3.31
N VAL A 72 9.61 6.11 4.59
CA VAL A 72 8.64 6.37 5.66
C VAL A 72 8.66 7.87 6.00
N LEU A 73 7.52 8.54 5.84
CA LEU A 73 7.35 9.96 6.12
C LEU A 73 6.82 10.25 7.52
N PHE A 74 6.01 9.33 8.06
CA PHE A 74 5.41 9.45 9.38
C PHE A 74 5.17 8.07 10.00
N GLY A 75 5.32 7.97 11.32
CA GLY A 75 5.12 6.72 12.05
C GLY A 75 6.18 5.66 11.74
N SER A 76 5.75 4.41 11.72
CA SER A 76 6.58 3.24 11.42
C SER A 76 5.78 2.17 10.71
N ILE A 77 6.41 1.45 9.79
CA ILE A 77 5.82 0.30 9.12
C ILE A 77 6.71 -0.94 9.34
N HIS A 78 6.08 -2.07 9.60
CA HIS A 78 6.77 -3.33 9.81
C HIS A 78 6.73 -4.17 8.53
N PHE A 79 7.92 -4.58 8.08
CA PHE A 79 8.15 -5.41 6.91
C PHE A 79 8.33 -6.87 7.33
N MET A 80 7.62 -7.76 6.64
CA MET A 80 7.84 -9.20 6.67
C MET A 80 8.21 -9.64 5.25
N ILE A 81 9.44 -10.13 5.05
CA ILE A 81 9.99 -10.52 3.75
C ILE A 81 9.86 -12.03 3.58
N TYR A 82 9.43 -12.46 2.40
CA TYR A 82 9.16 -13.86 2.07
C TYR A 82 10.01 -14.36 0.91
N ASN A 83 10.01 -15.68 0.72
CA ASN A 83 10.52 -16.28 -0.50
C ASN A 83 9.59 -15.92 -1.68
N LYS A 84 10.15 -15.76 -2.88
CA LYS A 84 9.38 -15.50 -4.12
C LYS A 84 8.37 -16.59 -4.49
N HIS A 85 8.55 -17.80 -3.94
CA HIS A 85 7.68 -18.96 -4.20
C HIS A 85 6.62 -19.19 -3.11
N VAL A 86 6.40 -18.23 -2.22
CA VAL A 86 5.35 -18.39 -1.19
C VAL A 86 3.99 -18.46 -1.86
N CYS A 87 3.23 -19.51 -1.51
CA CYS A 87 1.88 -19.78 -2.01
C CYS A 87 0.83 -19.90 -0.89
N ALA A 88 1.24 -19.82 0.38
CA ALA A 88 0.35 -19.97 1.53
C ALA A 88 0.42 -18.73 2.44
N THR A 89 -0.72 -18.37 3.03
CA THR A 89 -0.85 -17.14 3.85
C THR A 89 -0.15 -17.23 5.21
N ASP A 90 0.09 -18.45 5.70
CA ASP A 90 0.71 -18.77 6.98
C ASP A 90 2.22 -19.01 6.90
N SER A 91 2.81 -18.83 5.70
CA SER A 91 4.24 -19.01 5.49
C SER A 91 5.05 -18.12 6.44
N LYS A 92 6.19 -18.63 6.90
CA LYS A 92 7.08 -17.88 7.78
C LYS A 92 7.92 -16.89 6.98
N PRO A 93 8.06 -15.63 7.43
CA PRO A 93 8.96 -14.69 6.80
C PRO A 93 10.42 -15.12 6.97
N LEU A 94 11.23 -14.86 5.93
CA LEU A 94 12.68 -15.04 5.94
C LEU A 94 13.37 -13.96 6.79
N LYS A 95 12.79 -12.76 6.83
CA LYS A 95 13.31 -11.61 7.57
C LYS A 95 12.16 -10.69 7.96
N GLU A 96 12.28 -10.10 9.15
CA GLU A 96 11.35 -9.08 9.63
C GLU A 96 12.13 -7.88 10.15
N PHE A 97 11.61 -6.67 9.92
CA PHE A 97 12.17 -5.44 10.49
C PHE A 97 11.14 -4.32 10.45
N SER A 98 11.36 -3.26 11.23
CA SER A 98 10.53 -2.05 11.19
C SER A 98 11.34 -0.90 10.60
N ALA A 99 10.74 -0.16 9.66
CA ALA A 99 11.25 1.11 9.18
C ALA A 99 10.47 2.24 9.86
N MET A 100 11.16 3.27 10.32
CA MET A 100 10.59 4.43 10.99
C MET A 100 10.72 5.68 10.11
N LYS A 101 10.05 6.76 10.49
CA LYS A 101 10.18 8.06 9.84
C LYS A 101 11.64 8.41 9.52
N GLY A 102 11.90 8.67 8.24
CA GLY A 102 13.22 9.01 7.71
C GLY A 102 13.92 7.83 7.04
N ASP A 103 13.61 6.60 7.43
CA ASP A 103 14.19 5.39 6.83
C ASP A 103 13.73 5.22 5.39
N ILE A 104 14.63 4.63 4.60
CA ILE A 104 14.43 4.33 3.19
C ILE A 104 14.74 2.84 3.00
N THR A 105 13.79 2.12 2.40
CA THR A 105 13.99 0.74 1.94
C THR A 105 13.87 0.68 0.43
N TRP A 106 14.26 -0.45 -0.13
CA TRP A 106 14.23 -0.69 -1.57
C TRP A 106 13.84 -2.14 -1.85
N VAL A 107 13.34 -2.34 -3.06
CA VAL A 107 12.91 -3.63 -3.61
C VAL A 107 13.43 -3.70 -5.04
N ASP A 108 13.93 -4.87 -5.44
CA ASP A 108 14.20 -5.16 -6.85
C ASP A 108 13.64 -6.53 -7.25
N ARG A 109 13.79 -6.90 -8.52
CA ARG A 109 13.31 -8.18 -9.07
C ARG A 109 13.84 -9.43 -8.34
N ASN A 110 14.98 -9.35 -7.68
CA ASN A 110 15.67 -10.46 -7.02
C ASN A 110 15.59 -10.38 -5.48
N TRP A 111 15.41 -9.18 -4.92
CA TRP A 111 15.54 -8.91 -3.49
C TRP A 111 14.34 -8.16 -2.94
N TYR A 112 13.82 -8.65 -1.80
CA TYR A 112 12.73 -8.03 -1.03
C TYR A 112 11.41 -7.86 -1.79
N GLN A 113 11.29 -8.48 -2.96
CA GLN A 113 10.16 -8.45 -3.87
C GLN A 113 8.87 -8.87 -3.14
N THR A 114 8.84 -10.11 -2.64
CA THR A 114 7.67 -10.65 -1.93
C THR A 114 7.67 -10.25 -0.47
N HIS A 115 6.69 -9.44 -0.06
CA HIS A 115 6.59 -8.98 1.32
C HIS A 115 5.16 -8.70 1.77
N LYS A 116 5.03 -8.48 3.07
CA LYS A 116 3.82 -7.99 3.73
C LYS A 116 4.19 -6.81 4.63
N LEU A 117 3.38 -5.76 4.54
CA LEU A 117 3.50 -4.56 5.37
C LEU A 117 2.38 -4.52 6.40
N ILE A 118 2.71 -4.09 7.62
CA ILE A 118 1.72 -3.88 8.69
C ILE A 118 2.12 -2.69 9.56
N ASN A 119 1.16 -1.80 9.82
CA ASN A 119 1.31 -0.76 10.82
C ASN A 119 0.98 -1.34 12.21
N LYS A 120 2.00 -1.79 12.92
CA LYS A 120 1.87 -2.30 14.30
C LYS A 120 1.73 -1.20 15.37
N SER A 121 1.90 0.07 14.99
CA SER A 121 1.86 1.19 15.94
C SER A 121 0.43 1.55 16.36
N ASN A 122 0.32 2.42 17.37
CA ASN A 122 -0.97 2.94 17.84
C ASN A 122 -1.42 4.22 17.12
N ASP A 123 -0.70 4.65 16.09
CA ASP A 123 -1.00 5.84 15.29
C ASP A 123 -0.99 5.46 13.79
N LEU A 124 -1.28 6.40 12.91
CA LEU A 124 -1.12 6.18 11.46
C LEU A 124 0.37 6.07 11.08
N CYS A 125 0.63 5.36 9.99
CA CYS A 125 1.90 5.41 9.27
C CYS A 125 1.67 5.99 7.89
N ALA A 126 2.62 6.77 7.38
CA ALA A 126 2.60 7.26 6.02
C ALA A 126 3.95 7.02 5.34
N SER A 127 3.92 6.49 4.12
CA SER A 127 5.10 6.22 3.30
C SER A 127 4.89 6.73 1.88
N ILE A 128 5.97 7.13 1.21
CA ILE A 128 5.96 7.29 -0.25
C ILE A 128 6.58 6.04 -0.85
N GLN A 129 5.92 5.49 -1.87
CA GLN A 129 6.47 4.47 -2.73
C GLN A 129 6.69 5.01 -4.14
N CYS A 130 7.87 4.71 -4.68
CA CYS A 130 8.26 5.06 -6.05
C CYS A 130 8.59 3.76 -6.79
N TYR A 131 7.86 3.46 -7.86
CA TYR A 131 8.04 2.24 -8.65
C TYR A 131 8.61 2.54 -10.03
N ASN A 132 9.42 1.60 -10.55
CA ASN A 132 9.86 1.61 -11.93
C ASN A 132 10.14 0.17 -12.39
N TYR A 133 9.76 -0.18 -13.61
CA TYR A 133 10.21 -1.42 -14.24
C TYR A 133 11.72 -1.44 -14.32
N ASP A 134 12.29 -2.64 -14.23
CA ASP A 134 13.71 -2.82 -14.47
C ASP A 134 14.03 -2.49 -15.95
N LEU A 135 15.24 -1.99 -16.22
CA LEU A 135 15.65 -1.66 -17.60
C LEU A 135 15.67 -2.90 -18.51
N GLU A 136 15.86 -4.08 -17.93
CA GLU A 136 15.88 -5.35 -18.64
C GLU A 136 14.50 -6.05 -18.68
N ASP A 137 13.48 -5.49 -18.02
CA ASP A 137 12.14 -6.06 -18.03
C ASP A 137 11.45 -5.78 -19.38
N LYS A 138 11.23 -6.85 -20.15
CA LYS A 138 10.52 -6.79 -21.44
C LYS A 138 9.04 -7.11 -21.32
N THR A 139 8.61 -7.63 -20.18
CA THR A 139 7.23 -8.05 -19.94
C THR A 139 6.38 -6.87 -19.48
N HIS A 140 6.94 -5.99 -18.63
CA HIS A 140 6.22 -4.86 -18.03
C HIS A 140 4.89 -5.30 -17.41
N TRP A 141 4.97 -6.28 -16.50
CA TRP A 141 3.78 -6.85 -15.85
C TRP A 141 3.02 -5.77 -15.07
N PRO A 142 1.74 -5.47 -15.42
CA PRO A 142 1.08 -4.28 -14.90
C PRO A 142 0.46 -4.46 -13.51
N TYR A 143 0.48 -5.68 -12.97
CA TYR A 143 -0.18 -6.05 -11.72
C TYR A 143 0.84 -6.28 -10.60
N PHE A 144 0.33 -6.19 -9.37
CA PHE A 144 0.96 -6.84 -8.22
C PHE A 144 0.31 -8.19 -8.01
N ASP A 145 1.11 -9.25 -7.88
CA ASP A 145 0.54 -10.56 -7.53
C ASP A 145 0.52 -10.70 -6.03
N TYR A 146 -0.56 -11.21 -5.49
CA TYR A 146 -0.73 -11.40 -4.06
C TYR A 146 -1.38 -12.74 -3.76
N ILE A 147 -1.12 -13.24 -2.55
CA ILE A 147 -1.78 -14.43 -2.03
C ILE A 147 -3.10 -13.98 -1.43
N SER A 148 -4.19 -14.37 -2.07
CA SER A 148 -5.54 -14.06 -1.60
C SER A 148 -5.87 -14.80 -0.31
N ASN A 149 -6.94 -14.37 0.37
CA ASN A 149 -7.43 -15.07 1.57
C ASN A 149 -7.88 -16.52 1.31
N ASN A 150 -8.05 -16.92 0.05
CA ASN A 150 -8.37 -18.29 -0.35
C ASN A 150 -7.12 -19.07 -0.81
N GLU A 151 -5.91 -18.57 -0.51
CA GLU A 151 -4.62 -19.20 -0.81
C GLU A 151 -4.33 -19.40 -2.31
N ASN A 152 -5.03 -18.66 -3.16
CA ASN A 152 -4.73 -18.58 -4.58
C ASN A 152 -3.91 -17.33 -4.88
N MET A 153 -2.98 -17.46 -5.83
CA MET A 153 -2.35 -16.32 -6.48
C MET A 153 -3.41 -15.52 -7.23
N ALA A 154 -3.49 -14.23 -6.92
CA ALA A 154 -4.41 -13.28 -7.54
C ALA A 154 -3.65 -12.03 -7.96
N GLU A 155 -4.25 -11.30 -8.89
CA GLU A 155 -3.68 -10.07 -9.45
C GLU A 155 -4.39 -8.85 -8.88
N PHE A 156 -3.63 -7.82 -8.54
CA PHE A 156 -4.11 -6.53 -8.09
C PHE A 156 -3.56 -5.45 -9.01
N MET A 157 -4.44 -4.71 -9.70
CA MET A 157 -4.04 -3.50 -10.42
C MET A 157 -3.74 -2.42 -9.38
N PRO A 158 -2.50 -1.88 -9.29
CA PRO A 158 -2.14 -0.90 -8.27
C PRO A 158 -2.64 0.50 -8.61
N ASP A 159 -3.97 0.62 -8.63
CA ASP A 159 -4.71 1.85 -8.83
C ASP A 159 -4.67 2.76 -7.59
N SER A 160 -5.23 3.95 -7.77
CA SER A 160 -5.25 5.02 -6.77
C SER A 160 -6.63 5.17 -6.16
N ASP A 161 -6.68 5.42 -4.85
CA ASP A 161 -7.93 5.75 -4.17
C ASP A 161 -8.35 7.20 -4.42
N PHE A 162 -7.37 8.10 -4.47
CA PHE A 162 -7.56 9.52 -4.79
C PHE A 162 -6.35 10.07 -5.52
N GLY A 163 -6.54 11.12 -6.31
CA GLY A 163 -5.45 12.05 -6.60
C GLY A 163 -5.10 12.87 -5.35
N PHE A 164 -3.85 13.26 -5.14
CA PHE A 164 -3.47 14.06 -3.97
C PHE A 164 -4.28 15.35 -3.83
N ARG A 165 -4.46 16.07 -4.95
CA ARG A 165 -5.25 17.30 -4.99
C ARG A 165 -6.71 17.06 -4.58
N GLU A 166 -7.33 16.04 -5.16
CA GLU A 166 -8.71 15.63 -4.86
C GLU A 166 -8.85 15.28 -3.37
N MET A 167 -7.96 14.43 -2.84
CA MET A 167 -7.96 14.07 -1.43
C MET A 167 -7.85 15.31 -0.55
N HIS A 168 -6.90 16.20 -0.84
CA HIS A 168 -6.67 17.43 -0.07
C HIS A 168 -7.90 18.35 -0.08
N GLU A 169 -8.48 18.61 -1.25
CA GLU A 169 -9.68 19.44 -1.40
C GLU A 169 -10.86 18.86 -0.62
N ASN A 170 -11.10 17.55 -0.71
CA ASN A 170 -12.15 16.87 0.04
C ASN A 170 -11.94 16.96 1.56
N LEU A 171 -10.71 16.77 2.03
CA LEU A 171 -10.38 16.90 3.45
C LEU A 171 -10.58 18.33 3.97
N VAL A 172 -10.23 19.34 3.17
CA VAL A 172 -10.47 20.75 3.52
C VAL A 172 -11.96 21.04 3.59
N MET A 173 -12.77 20.52 2.66
CA MET A 173 -14.23 20.67 2.69
C MET A 173 -14.85 19.99 3.91
N GLU A 174 -14.44 18.75 4.22
CA GLU A 174 -14.91 18.02 5.41
C GLU A 174 -14.58 18.78 6.70
N TYR A 175 -13.39 19.38 6.77
CA TYR A 175 -12.99 20.20 7.92
C TYR A 175 -13.86 21.46 8.05
N LYS A 176 -14.04 22.22 6.96
CA LYS A 176 -14.83 23.46 6.94
C LYS A 176 -16.32 23.24 7.19
N GLY A 177 -16.92 22.19 6.63
CA GLY A 177 -18.33 21.85 6.81
C GLY A 177 -18.71 21.52 8.26
N ARG A 178 -17.71 21.29 9.12
CA ARG A 178 -17.88 21.12 10.56
C ARG A 178 -17.67 22.39 11.39
N SER A 179 -17.03 23.43 10.84
CA SER A 179 -16.84 24.71 11.53
C SER A 179 -18.13 25.55 11.65
N ASN A 180 -19.21 25.11 11.00
CA ASN A 180 -20.54 25.76 11.02
C ASN A 180 -21.60 24.94 11.80
N LYS A 181 -21.18 24.02 12.67
CA LYS A 181 -22.03 23.35 13.68
C LYS A 181 -21.43 23.59 15.05
#